data_AF-A0A963YM24-F1
#
_entry.id   AF-A0A963YM24-F1
#
_cell.length_a   1.000
_cell.length_b   1.000
_cell.length_c   1.000
_cell.angle_alpha   90.00
_cell.angle_beta   90.00
_cell.angle_gamma   90.00
#
_symmetry.space_group_name_H-M   'P 1'
#
loop_
_entity.id
_entity.type
_entity.pdbx_description
1 polymer ?
#
loop_
_entity_poly.entity_id
_entity_poly.type
_entity_poly.pdbx_seq_one_letter_code
_entity_poly.pdbx_strand_id
1 'polypeptide(L)'
;PSGALARSVVGRWVAGHVDPVRITGGADSFMVLRELCAAGRGLSFLPCVIAAGDPRLVPAPGIAPRLQTDLWVASHVDLYDIPRIRAARIALAEGLSEQGAALQGAA
;
A
#
# COMPACT_ATOMS: atom_id res chain seq x y z
N PRO A 1 1.31 -1.41 10.64
CA PRO A 1 0.27 -2.25 9.97
C PRO A 1 -0.10 -3.48 10.81
N SER A 2 -1.37 -3.87 10.80
CA SER A 2 -1.92 -5.03 11.50
C SER A 2 -2.87 -5.82 10.57
N GLY A 3 -3.48 -6.90 11.06
CA GLY A 3 -4.49 -7.66 10.32
C GLY A 3 -4.02 -8.11 8.92
N ALA A 4 -4.82 -7.82 7.89
CA ALA A 4 -4.50 -8.18 6.51
C ALA A 4 -3.14 -7.60 6.03
N LEU A 5 -2.80 -6.39 6.45
CA LEU A 5 -1.54 -5.74 6.09
C LEU A 5 -0.32 -6.30 6.83
N ALA A 6 -0.49 -7.04 7.92
CA ALA A 6 0.63 -7.68 8.62
C ALA A 6 1.39 -8.66 7.71
N ARG A 7 0.71 -9.24 6.71
CA ARG A 7 1.30 -10.15 5.72
C ARG A 7 1.88 -9.44 4.49
N SER A 8 1.82 -8.12 4.41
CA SER A 8 2.48 -7.36 3.35
C SER A 8 4.01 -7.37 3.53
N VAL A 9 4.76 -6.96 2.50
CA VAL A 9 6.22 -6.77 2.62
C VAL A 9 6.57 -5.80 3.76
N VAL A 10 5.77 -4.74 3.92
CA VAL A 10 5.88 -3.77 4.99
C VAL A 10 5.61 -4.41 6.36
N GLY A 11 4.49 -5.15 6.48
CA GLY A 11 4.11 -5.79 7.74
C GLY A 11 5.19 -6.75 8.25
N ARG A 12 5.76 -7.56 7.35
CA ARG A 12 6.89 -8.44 7.66
C ARG A 12 8.14 -7.67 8.06
N TRP A 13 8.45 -6.57 7.36
CA TRP A 13 9.61 -5.75 7.71
C TRP A 13 9.47 -5.15 9.11
N VAL A 14 8.31 -4.57 9.45
CA VAL A 14 8.06 -4.00 10.78
C VAL A 14 8.22 -5.07 11.86
N ALA A 15 7.63 -6.24 11.68
CA ALA A 15 7.71 -7.34 12.65
C ALA A 15 9.15 -7.83 12.89
N GLY A 16 10.03 -7.73 11.89
CA GLY A 16 11.43 -8.16 12.00
C GLY A 16 12.41 -7.08 12.46
N HIS A 17 12.05 -5.80 12.43
CA HIS A 17 13.01 -4.69 12.61
C HIS A 17 12.58 -3.64 13.64
N VAL A 18 11.31 -3.62 14.06
CA VAL A 18 10.80 -2.65 15.03
C VAL A 18 10.47 -3.36 16.33
N ASP A 19 11.08 -2.89 17.43
CA ASP A 19 10.73 -3.36 18.77
C ASP A 19 9.23 -3.14 19.04
N PRO A 20 8.46 -4.19 19.40
CA PRO A 20 7.04 -4.07 19.70
C PRO A 20 6.70 -2.97 20.71
N VAL A 21 7.59 -2.65 21.66
CA VAL A 21 7.37 -1.56 22.64
C VAL A 21 7.28 -0.18 21.99
N ARG A 22 7.82 -0.02 20.78
CA ARG A 22 7.78 1.22 19.99
C ARG A 22 6.52 1.33 19.13
N ILE A 23 5.69 0.29 19.06
CA ILE A 23 4.46 0.27 18.27
C ILE A 23 3.31 0.82 19.13
N THR A 24 2.96 2.08 18.91
CA THR A 24 1.91 2.80 19.67
C THR A 24 0.50 2.61 19.11
N GLY A 25 0.38 2.04 17.91
CA GLY A 25 -0.89 1.80 17.24
C GLY A 25 -0.72 1.09 15.90
N GLY A 26 -1.83 0.61 15.33
CA GLY A 26 -1.83 -0.10 14.06
C GLY A 26 -3.21 -0.19 13.43
N ALA A 27 -3.24 -0.40 12.12
CA ALA A 27 -4.44 -0.63 11.34
C ALA A 27 -4.15 -1.59 10.18
N ASP A 28 -5.20 -2.22 9.67
CA ASP A 28 -5.21 -3.12 8.51
C ASP A 28 -5.60 -2.40 7.20
N SER A 29 -5.66 -1.06 7.24
CA SER A 29 -5.93 -0.19 6.09
C SER A 29 -4.87 0.89 5.98
N PHE A 30 -4.29 1.06 4.78
CA PHE A 30 -3.34 2.15 4.53
C PHE A 30 -3.98 3.53 4.65
N MET A 31 -5.29 3.64 4.40
CA MET A 31 -6.02 4.90 4.60
C MET A 31 -6.07 5.28 6.08
N VAL A 32 -6.32 4.31 6.96
CA VAL A 32 -6.33 4.55 8.41
C VAL A 32 -4.92 4.84 8.93
N LEU A 33 -3.91 4.10 8.44
CA LEU A 33 -2.51 4.38 8.78
C LEU A 33 -2.10 5.81 8.38
N ARG A 34 -2.56 6.27 7.20
CA ARG A 34 -2.34 7.65 6.75
C ARG A 34 -2.92 8.66 7.73
N GLU A 35 -4.18 8.50 8.14
CA GLU A 35 -4.82 9.41 9.09
C GLU A 35 -4.17 9.37 10.48
N LEU A 36 -3.69 8.22 10.95
CA LEU A 36 -2.93 8.12 12.19
C LEU A 36 -1.63 8.94 12.12
N CYS A 37 -0.88 8.82 11.01
CA CYS A 37 0.31 9.63 10.77
C CYS A 37 -0.03 11.12 10.70
N ALA A 38 -1.06 11.50 9.94
CA ALA A 38 -1.49 12.89 9.79
C ALA A 38 -1.99 13.50 11.12
N ALA A 39 -2.52 12.67 12.03
CA ALA A 39 -2.89 13.07 13.39
C ALA A 39 -1.70 13.06 14.38
N GLY A 40 -0.48 12.88 13.91
CA GLY A 40 0.74 12.90 14.73
C GLY A 40 0.93 11.67 15.63
N ARG A 41 0.27 10.54 15.34
CA ARG A 41 0.34 9.33 16.18
C ARG A 41 1.59 8.47 15.93
N GLY A 42 2.46 8.90 15.03
CA GLY A 42 3.74 8.25 14.76
C GLY A 42 4.05 8.14 13.27
N LEU A 43 4.98 7.23 12.95
CA LEU A 43 5.44 6.96 11.59
C LEU A 43 4.80 5.67 11.07
N SER A 44 4.49 5.62 9.78
CA SER A 44 4.06 4.42 9.09
C SER A 44 4.62 4.40 7.68
N PHE A 45 4.82 3.20 7.14
CA PHE A 45 4.93 3.02 5.71
C PHE A 45 3.56 3.24 5.07
N LEU A 46 3.57 3.93 3.92
CA LEU A 46 2.40 4.17 3.08
C LEU A 46 2.78 3.91 1.61
N PRO A 47 1.88 3.35 0.79
CA PRO A 47 2.04 3.40 -0.66
C PRO A 47 2.16 4.86 -1.10
N CYS A 48 3.09 5.16 -2.03
CA CYS A 48 3.36 6.54 -2.45
C CYS A 48 2.10 7.26 -2.93
N VAL A 49 1.26 6.58 -3.72
CA VAL A 49 -0.02 7.12 -4.21
C VAL A 49 -1.03 7.47 -3.10
N ILE A 50 -0.95 6.82 -1.93
CA ILE A 50 -1.84 7.10 -0.79
C ILE A 50 -1.33 8.28 0.04
N ALA A 51 -0.01 8.41 0.15
CA ALA A 51 0.64 9.54 0.82
C ALA A 51 0.63 10.81 -0.07
N ALA A 52 0.63 10.65 -1.39
CA ALA A 52 0.62 11.74 -2.35
C ALA A 52 -0.60 12.66 -2.14
N GLY A 53 -0.36 13.96 -2.15
CA GLY A 53 -1.40 14.98 -2.05
C GLY A 53 -1.92 15.26 -0.63
N ASP A 54 -1.45 14.58 0.42
CA ASP A 54 -1.77 14.95 1.80
C ASP A 54 -0.68 15.88 2.38
N PRO A 55 -0.94 17.21 2.48
CA PRO A 55 0.06 18.17 2.93
C PRO A 55 0.40 18.04 4.43
N ARG A 56 -0.36 17.23 5.19
CA ARG A 56 -0.08 16.95 6.61
C ARG A 56 1.06 15.95 6.78
N LEU A 57 1.47 15.27 5.71
CA LEU A 57 2.48 14.23 5.74
C LEU A 57 3.80 14.75 5.18
N VAL A 58 4.88 14.33 5.82
CA VAL A 58 6.25 14.57 5.34
C VAL A 58 6.97 13.24 5.17
N PRO A 59 7.76 13.05 4.10
CA PRO A 59 8.60 11.87 3.95
C PRO A 59 9.63 11.78 5.09
N ALA A 60 9.92 10.56 5.55
CA ALA A 60 10.92 10.29 6.58
C ALA A 60 12.06 9.39 6.02
N PRO A 61 12.94 9.91 5.15
CA PRO A 61 14.00 9.13 4.53
C PRO A 61 15.05 8.68 5.56
N GLY A 62 15.71 7.55 5.30
CA GLY A 62 16.80 7.04 6.12
C GLY A 62 16.38 6.25 7.37
N ILE A 63 15.09 6.21 7.72
CA ILE A 63 14.58 5.40 8.84
C ILE A 63 14.39 3.93 8.45
N ALA A 64 14.01 3.69 7.20
CA ALA A 64 13.65 2.37 6.68
C ALA A 64 14.03 2.25 5.19
N PRO A 65 14.21 1.03 4.67
CA PRO A 65 14.44 0.81 3.25
C PRO A 65 13.21 1.21 2.43
N ARG A 66 13.43 1.56 1.16
CA ARG A 66 12.34 1.69 0.19
C ARG A 66 11.82 0.29 -0.16
N LEU A 67 10.57 0.02 0.17
CA LEU A 67 9.90 -1.24 -0.14
C LEU A 67 8.96 -1.05 -1.32
N GLN A 68 8.89 -2.07 -2.17
CA GLN A 68 8.01 -2.10 -3.34
C GLN A 68 7.24 -3.43 -3.36
N THR A 69 6.09 -3.42 -4.01
CA THR A 69 5.28 -4.60 -4.27
C THR A 69 4.60 -4.45 -5.61
N ASP A 70 4.38 -5.56 -6.28
CA ASP A 70 3.62 -5.60 -7.52
C ASP A 70 2.13 -5.41 -7.26
N LEU A 71 1.42 -4.85 -8.24
CA LEU A 71 -0.03 -4.72 -8.28
C LEU A 71 -0.60 -5.71 -9.30
N TRP A 72 -1.59 -6.50 -8.89
CA TRP A 72 -2.15 -7.59 -9.69
C TRP A 72 -3.65 -7.38 -9.93
N VAL A 73 -4.09 -7.66 -11.15
CA VAL A 73 -5.51 -7.81 -11.48
C VAL A 73 -5.80 -9.30 -11.62
N ALA A 74 -6.55 -9.86 -10.67
CA ALA A 74 -6.81 -11.29 -10.59
C ALA A 74 -8.31 -11.60 -10.63
N SER A 75 -8.66 -12.78 -11.16
CA SER A 75 -9.98 -13.40 -11.02
C SER A 75 -9.83 -14.86 -10.62
N HIS A 76 -10.88 -15.45 -10.06
CA HIS A 76 -10.92 -16.90 -9.85
C HIS A 76 -10.77 -17.65 -11.19
N VAL A 77 -10.12 -18.81 -11.18
CA VAL A 77 -9.82 -19.59 -12.40
C VAL A 77 -11.09 -19.95 -13.17
N ASP A 78 -12.17 -20.33 -12.48
CA ASP A 78 -13.46 -20.65 -13.09
C ASP A 78 -14.14 -19.44 -13.77
N LEU A 79 -13.74 -18.23 -13.41
CA LEU A 79 -14.27 -16.99 -13.97
C LEU A 79 -13.37 -16.42 -15.08
N TYR A 80 -12.20 -17.02 -15.31
CA TYR A 80 -11.16 -16.46 -16.17
C TYR A 80 -11.67 -16.23 -17.59
N ASP A 81 -12.34 -17.22 -18.19
CA ASP A 81 -12.83 -17.14 -19.57
C ASP A 81 -14.22 -16.52 -19.71
N ILE A 82 -14.90 -16.16 -18.62
CA ILE A 82 -16.21 -15.49 -18.71
C ILE A 82 -16.01 -14.13 -19.41
N PRO A 83 -16.66 -13.87 -20.55
CA PRO A 83 -16.35 -12.71 -21.39
C PRO A 83 -16.39 -11.36 -20.66
N ARG A 84 -17.40 -11.13 -19.80
CA ARG A 84 -17.53 -9.90 -19.02
C ARG A 84 -16.41 -9.72 -17.99
N ILE A 85 -15.92 -10.82 -17.41
CA ILE A 85 -14.84 -10.80 -16.40
C ILE A 85 -13.50 -10.57 -17.10
N ARG A 86 -13.25 -11.24 -18.23
CA ARG A 86 -12.08 -10.98 -19.06
C ARG A 86 -12.00 -9.53 -19.51
N ALA A 87 -13.11 -8.97 -20.01
CA ALA A 87 -13.18 -7.57 -20.42
C ALA A 87 -12.86 -6.62 -19.26
N ALA A 88 -13.45 -6.84 -18.09
CA ALA A 88 -13.17 -6.03 -16.90
C ALA A 88 -11.69 -6.12 -16.46
N ARG A 89 -11.10 -7.32 -16.48
CA ARG A 89 -9.67 -7.50 -16.13
C ARG A 89 -8.74 -6.76 -17.08
N ILE A 90 -9.01 -6.83 -18.38
CA ILE A 90 -8.22 -6.12 -19.40
C ILE A 90 -8.32 -4.61 -19.16
N ALA A 91 -9.54 -4.08 -19.03
CA ALA A 91 -9.76 -2.65 -18.81
C ALA A 91 -9.10 -2.14 -17.51
N LEU A 92 -9.17 -2.92 -16.42
CA LEU A 92 -8.50 -2.57 -15.16
C LEU A 92 -6.97 -2.60 -15.31
N ALA A 93 -6.42 -3.61 -15.99
CA ALA A 93 -4.98 -3.72 -16.19
C ALA A 93 -4.43 -2.59 -17.07
N GLU A 94 -5.15 -2.23 -18.13
CA GLU A 94 -4.82 -1.09 -19.00
C GLU A 94 -4.86 0.22 -18.23
N GLY A 95 -5.98 0.51 -17.54
CA GLY A 95 -6.12 1.74 -16.76
C GLY A 95 -5.07 1.87 -15.63
N LEU A 96 -4.74 0.77 -14.95
CA LEU A 96 -3.67 0.78 -13.94
C LEU A 96 -2.29 1.00 -14.55
N SER A 97 -2.03 0.44 -15.75
CA SER A 97 -0.77 0.65 -16.48
C SER A 97 -0.59 2.11 -16.89
N GLU A 98 -1.67 2.76 -17.35
CA GLU A 98 -1.68 4.20 -17.67
C GLU A 98 -1.37 5.07 -16.45
N GLN A 99 -1.79 4.65 -15.26
CA GLN A 99 -1.48 5.33 -13.99
C GLN A 99 -0.12 4.93 -13.38
N GLY A 100 0.71 4.18 -14.11
CA GLY A 100 1.92 3.55 -13.60
C GLY A 100 2.89 4.52 -12.90
N ALA A 101 3.11 5.71 -13.47
CA ALA A 101 4.00 6.71 -12.88
C ALA A 101 3.56 7.14 -11.48
N ALA A 102 2.27 7.44 -11.30
CA ALA A 102 1.71 7.82 -10.01
C ALA A 102 1.76 6.66 -8.99
N LEU A 103 1.44 5.44 -9.43
CA LEU A 103 1.49 4.24 -8.59
C LEU A 103 2.92 3.91 -8.13
N GLN A 104 3.93 4.19 -8.95
CA GLN A 104 5.35 4.03 -8.61
C GLN A 104 5.91 5.16 -7.74
N GLY A 105 5.11 6.21 -7.50
CA GLY A 105 5.48 7.38 -6.71
C GLY A 105 6.38 8.36 -7.46
N ALA A 106 6.26 8.43 -8.79
CA ALA A 106 7.00 9.34 -9.67
C ALA A 106 6.19 10.58 -10.09
N ALA A 107 5.16 10.95 -9.32
CA ALA A 107 4.30 12.11 -9.57
C ALA A 107 4.65 13.27 -8.62
#